data_AF-A0A5B2UPS6-F1
#
_entry.id   AF-A0A5B2UPS6-F1
#
_cell.length_a   1.000
_cell.length_b   1.000
_cell.length_c   1.000
_cell.angle_alpha   90.00
_cell.angle_beta   90.00
_cell.angle_gamma   90.00
#
_symmetry.space_group_name_H-M   'P 1'
#
loop_
_entity.id
_entity.type
_entity.pdbx_description
1 polymer ?
#
loop_
_entity_poly.entity_id
_entity_poly.type
_entity_poly.pdbx_seq_one_letter_code
_entity_poly.pdbx_strand_id
1 'polypeptide(L)'
;MTISGITPPTVPSSVTIEPQTSTTSNPQAPKGAHGRPAGDTRSAEQIFKDNPILKDVLKQNGPFANNFFNQLKNQTGDWSPANRNPESRADAAYNLAEVVNHLNGRADIKRQDPAQQNDQHIQGFGQFGSVSAGSEAQKLKAFSEKGYSAL
;
A
#
# COMPACT_ATOMS: atom_id res chain seq x y z
N MET A 1 -46.49 -24.84 -47.99
CA MET A 1 -46.51 -23.43 -47.54
C MET A 1 -45.19 -23.13 -46.86
N THR A 2 -44.57 -22.03 -47.27
CA THR A 2 -43.41 -21.35 -46.66
C THR A 2 -43.67 -20.95 -45.19
N ILE A 3 -42.64 -20.89 -44.33
CA ILE A 3 -41.93 -19.66 -43.90
C ILE A 3 -40.85 -19.93 -42.83
N SER A 4 -39.69 -19.31 -43.06
CA SER A 4 -38.84 -18.50 -42.16
C SER A 4 -38.57 -18.88 -40.70
N GLY A 5 -37.29 -18.82 -40.34
CA GLY A 5 -36.76 -19.06 -39.00
C GLY A 5 -36.73 -17.85 -38.08
N ILE A 6 -36.20 -18.07 -36.86
CA ILE A 6 -35.73 -17.03 -35.94
C ILE A 6 -34.79 -17.66 -34.90
N THR A 7 -33.68 -16.97 -34.71
CA THR A 7 -32.54 -17.19 -33.79
C THR A 7 -32.92 -17.22 -32.30
N PRO A 8 -32.18 -17.93 -31.43
CA PRO A 8 -32.22 -17.68 -30.00
C PRO A 8 -31.55 -16.33 -29.65
N PRO A 9 -31.99 -15.61 -28.60
CA PRO A 9 -31.45 -14.30 -28.26
C PRO A 9 -30.03 -14.37 -27.68
N THR A 10 -29.18 -13.46 -28.13
CA THR A 10 -27.85 -13.12 -27.57
C THR A 10 -28.00 -12.01 -26.53
N VAL A 11 -27.41 -12.19 -25.33
CA VAL A 11 -26.40 -11.34 -24.61
C VAL A 11 -26.53 -11.50 -23.07
N PRO A 12 -25.47 -11.27 -22.27
CA PRO A 12 -24.06 -11.64 -22.46
C PRO A 12 -23.41 -12.27 -21.19
N SER A 13 -22.27 -12.91 -21.43
CA SER A 13 -21.16 -13.27 -20.53
C SER A 13 -21.22 -12.80 -19.07
N SER A 14 -21.56 -13.71 -18.15
CA SER A 14 -21.20 -13.56 -16.74
C SER A 14 -19.74 -13.99 -16.56
N VAL A 15 -18.89 -12.98 -16.41
CA VAL A 15 -17.64 -12.96 -15.64
C VAL A 15 -16.92 -14.31 -15.47
N THR A 16 -15.90 -14.51 -16.30
CA THR A 16 -14.78 -15.39 -16.00
C THR A 16 -14.24 -15.06 -14.61
N ILE A 17 -14.46 -15.95 -13.65
CA ILE A 17 -13.69 -15.98 -12.40
C ILE A 17 -12.31 -16.50 -12.81
N GLU A 18 -11.37 -15.61 -13.11
CA GLU A 18 -9.97 -16.00 -13.24
C GLU A 18 -9.45 -16.34 -11.83
N PRO A 19 -8.89 -17.55 -11.62
CA PRO A 19 -8.18 -17.85 -10.39
C PRO A 19 -6.93 -16.98 -10.37
N GLN A 20 -6.90 -15.93 -9.54
CA GLN A 20 -5.71 -15.11 -9.39
C GLN A 20 -4.66 -15.91 -8.62
N THR A 21 -3.83 -16.58 -9.42
CA THR A 21 -2.65 -17.34 -9.10
C THR A 21 -1.69 -16.55 -8.21
N SER A 22 -1.33 -17.16 -7.08
CA SER A 22 -0.10 -16.85 -6.36
C SER A 22 1.10 -17.15 -7.27
N THR A 23 1.72 -16.13 -7.84
CA THR A 23 2.98 -16.27 -8.59
C THR A 23 3.85 -15.02 -8.44
N THR A 24 5.05 -15.23 -7.90
CA THR A 24 6.21 -14.32 -7.82
C THR A 24 6.26 -13.31 -8.96
N SER A 25 5.95 -12.05 -8.68
CA SER A 25 6.05 -10.95 -9.63
C SER A 25 6.45 -9.68 -8.87
N ASN A 26 7.45 -8.99 -9.40
CA ASN A 26 7.89 -7.68 -8.92
C ASN A 26 6.63 -6.81 -8.66
N PRO A 27 6.33 -6.40 -7.42
CA PRO A 27 5.01 -5.91 -7.08
C PRO A 27 4.75 -4.60 -7.83
N GLN A 28 3.78 -4.66 -8.73
CA GLN A 28 3.28 -3.48 -9.41
C GLN A 28 2.96 -2.39 -8.37
N ALA A 29 3.32 -1.15 -8.68
CA ALA A 29 3.11 -0.03 -7.76
C ALA A 29 1.64 0.01 -7.29
N PRO A 30 1.39 0.21 -5.98
CA PRO A 30 0.05 0.40 -5.46
C PRO A 30 -0.60 1.58 -6.19
N LYS A 31 -1.84 1.41 -6.68
CA LYS A 31 -2.55 2.45 -7.46
C LYS A 31 -3.63 3.17 -6.65
N GLY A 32 -3.96 2.67 -5.47
CA GLY A 32 -5.03 3.19 -4.62
C GLY A 32 -5.17 2.40 -3.33
N ALA A 33 -5.96 2.93 -2.41
CA ALA A 33 -6.35 2.26 -1.18
C ALA A 33 -7.52 1.31 -1.48
N HIS A 34 -7.27 0.00 -1.40
CA HIS A 34 -8.30 -1.03 -1.62
C HIS A 34 -8.58 -1.90 -0.40
N GLY A 35 -7.80 -1.73 0.68
CA GLY A 35 -7.91 -2.53 1.89
C GLY A 35 -7.31 -3.92 1.72
N ARG A 36 -7.53 -4.79 2.71
CA ARG A 36 -7.01 -6.15 2.72
C ARG A 36 -7.65 -6.99 1.60
N PRO A 37 -6.92 -7.97 1.02
CA PRO A 37 -7.51 -8.90 0.08
C PRO A 37 -8.57 -9.78 0.75
N ALA A 38 -9.51 -10.29 -0.04
CA ALA A 38 -10.56 -11.18 0.46
C ALA A 38 -9.97 -12.39 1.20
N GLY A 39 -10.45 -12.64 2.42
CA GLY A 39 -9.99 -13.74 3.28
C GLY A 39 -8.82 -13.39 4.21
N ASP A 40 -8.19 -12.22 4.08
CA ASP A 40 -7.23 -11.74 5.09
C ASP A 40 -7.98 -11.20 6.31
N THR A 41 -7.95 -11.98 7.39
CA THR A 41 -8.62 -11.66 8.66
C THR A 41 -7.69 -11.03 9.69
N ARG A 42 -6.47 -10.61 9.30
CA ARG A 42 -5.52 -10.00 10.24
C ARG A 42 -6.03 -8.65 10.72
N SER A 43 -5.93 -8.41 12.02
CA SER A 43 -6.13 -7.08 12.62
C SER A 43 -5.03 -6.10 12.22
N ALA A 44 -5.28 -4.80 12.41
CA ALA A 44 -4.26 -3.77 12.22
C ALA A 44 -3.01 -4.05 13.06
N GLU A 45 -3.19 -4.46 14.32
CA GLU A 45 -2.12 -4.83 15.24
C GLU A 45 -1.27 -6.00 14.71
N GLN A 46 -1.91 -7.02 14.13
CA GLN A 46 -1.20 -8.14 13.48
C GLN A 46 -0.42 -7.64 12.26
N ILE A 47 -1.01 -6.80 11.42
CA ILE A 47 -0.31 -6.23 10.25
C ILE A 47 0.92 -5.41 10.69
N PHE A 48 0.80 -4.59 11.72
CA PHE A 48 1.93 -3.85 12.28
C PHE A 48 3.00 -4.75 12.90
N LYS A 49 2.58 -5.85 13.54
CA LYS A 49 3.51 -6.83 14.13
C LYS A 49 4.28 -7.58 13.06
N ASP A 50 3.60 -7.99 12.00
CA ASP A 50 4.16 -8.81 10.92
C ASP A 50 5.00 -7.99 9.93
N ASN A 51 4.82 -6.66 9.90
CA ASN A 51 5.58 -5.75 9.05
C ASN A 51 6.53 -4.83 9.84
N PRO A 52 7.82 -5.19 9.99
CA PRO A 52 8.80 -4.37 10.71
C PRO A 52 9.05 -3.00 10.07
N ILE A 53 8.81 -2.83 8.76
CA ILE A 53 8.95 -1.54 8.06
C ILE A 53 7.96 -0.53 8.61
N LEU A 54 6.72 -0.95 8.86
CA LEU A 54 5.71 -0.06 9.45
C LEU A 54 6.12 0.38 10.85
N LYS A 55 6.68 -0.53 11.66
CA LYS A 55 7.18 -0.17 12.99
C LYS A 55 8.29 0.86 12.90
N ASP A 56 9.17 0.76 11.89
CA ASP A 56 10.23 1.74 11.66
C ASP A 56 9.67 3.12 11.32
N VAL A 57 8.75 3.18 10.35
CA VAL A 57 8.07 4.42 9.93
C VAL A 57 7.31 5.07 11.10
N LEU A 58 6.65 4.27 11.95
CA LEU A 58 5.86 4.79 13.06
C LEU A 58 6.69 5.16 14.31
N LYS A 59 7.99 4.86 14.36
CA LYS A 59 8.88 5.36 15.42
C LYS A 59 9.24 6.83 15.26
N GLN A 60 8.93 7.44 14.12
CA GLN A 60 9.17 8.87 13.92
C GLN A 60 8.39 9.68 14.94
N ASN A 61 9.03 10.68 15.55
CA ASN A 61 8.48 11.46 16.66
C ASN A 61 8.62 12.97 16.41
N GLY A 62 7.90 13.77 17.20
CA GLY A 62 7.95 15.23 17.17
C GLY A 62 6.94 15.87 16.20
N PRO A 63 7.01 17.20 16.01
CA PRO A 63 6.02 17.96 15.24
C PRO A 63 5.84 17.47 13.79
N PHE A 64 6.95 17.07 13.16
CA PHE A 64 6.93 16.48 11.82
C PHE A 64 6.10 15.20 11.76
N ALA A 65 6.33 14.27 12.69
CA ALA A 65 5.70 12.95 12.67
C ALA A 65 4.18 13.04 12.74
N ASN A 66 3.63 13.95 13.55
CA ASN A 66 2.18 14.11 13.64
C ASN A 66 1.55 14.55 12.30
N ASN A 67 2.14 15.55 11.64
CA ASN A 67 1.65 15.98 10.33
C ASN A 67 1.81 14.87 9.28
N PHE A 68 2.98 14.23 9.25
CA PHE A 68 3.29 13.15 8.33
C PHE A 68 2.34 11.95 8.50
N PHE A 69 2.07 11.50 9.72
CA PHE A 69 1.13 10.40 9.99
C PHE A 69 -0.31 10.77 9.63
N ASN A 70 -0.73 12.02 9.86
CA ASN A 70 -2.05 12.48 9.44
C ASN A 70 -2.20 12.47 7.92
N GLN A 71 -1.17 12.91 7.20
CA GLN A 71 -1.13 12.82 5.74
C GLN A 71 -1.16 11.37 5.25
N LEU A 72 -0.36 10.46 5.83
CA LEU A 72 -0.39 9.04 5.49
C LEU A 72 -1.78 8.43 5.71
N LYS A 73 -2.43 8.74 6.83
CA LYS A 73 -3.81 8.31 7.10
C LYS A 73 -4.81 8.87 6.10
N ASN A 74 -4.61 10.10 5.62
CA ASN A 74 -5.48 10.67 4.59
C ASN A 74 -5.41 9.91 3.26
N GLN A 75 -4.26 9.29 2.95
CA GLN A 75 -4.09 8.49 1.74
C GLN A 75 -4.53 7.03 1.93
N THR A 76 -4.23 6.44 3.09
CA THR A 76 -4.35 4.99 3.32
C THR A 76 -5.58 4.60 4.14
N GLY A 77 -6.21 5.56 4.81
CA GLY A 77 -7.22 5.35 5.84
C GLY A 77 -6.64 5.50 7.27
N ASP A 78 -7.51 5.66 8.26
CA ASP A 78 -7.08 5.80 9.67
C ASP A 78 -6.85 4.42 10.32
N TRP A 79 -5.58 4.03 10.37
CA TRP A 79 -5.10 2.81 11.05
C TRP A 79 -4.88 3.01 12.56
N SER A 80 -5.09 4.21 13.11
CA SER A 80 -4.82 4.51 14.51
C SER A 80 -5.95 4.04 15.44
N PRO A 81 -5.69 3.93 16.76
CA PRO A 81 -6.71 3.59 17.75
C PRO A 81 -7.87 4.59 17.84
N ALA A 82 -7.74 5.79 17.25
CA ALA A 82 -8.82 6.78 17.21
C ALA A 82 -9.99 6.32 16.31
N ASN A 83 -9.70 5.52 15.28
CA ASN A 83 -10.72 4.87 14.48
C ASN A 83 -11.31 3.68 15.25
N ARG A 84 -12.62 3.73 15.55
CA ARG A 84 -13.31 2.70 16.34
C ARG A 84 -13.72 1.49 15.51
N ASN A 85 -13.62 1.54 14.18
CA ASN A 85 -13.92 0.41 13.31
C ASN A 85 -12.66 -0.45 13.11
N PRO A 86 -12.61 -1.68 13.68
CA PRO A 86 -11.42 -2.53 13.60
C PRO A 86 -11.11 -3.00 12.18
N GLU A 87 -12.13 -3.26 11.35
CA GLU A 87 -11.95 -3.70 9.96
C GLU A 87 -11.35 -2.56 9.13
N SER A 88 -11.90 -1.35 9.26
CA SER A 88 -11.38 -0.16 8.58
C SER A 88 -9.94 0.15 8.97
N ARG A 89 -9.57 -0.03 10.25
CA ARG A 89 -8.18 0.11 10.70
C ARG A 89 -7.26 -0.93 10.05
N ALA A 90 -7.70 -2.17 9.96
CA ALA A 90 -6.92 -3.25 9.39
C ALA A 90 -6.70 -3.05 7.89
N ASP A 91 -7.72 -2.61 7.17
CA ASP A 91 -7.64 -2.22 5.77
C ASP A 91 -6.68 -1.05 5.57
N ALA A 92 -6.75 -0.04 6.44
CA ALA A 92 -5.84 1.10 6.40
C ALA A 92 -4.38 0.71 6.69
N ALA A 93 -4.15 -0.16 7.67
CA ALA A 93 -2.82 -0.67 7.99
C ALA A 93 -2.25 -1.48 6.83
N TYR A 94 -3.08 -2.28 6.16
CA TYR A 94 -2.70 -3.05 4.98
C TYR A 94 -2.31 -2.13 3.81
N ASN A 95 -3.12 -1.12 3.51
CA ASN A 95 -2.80 -0.13 2.47
C ASN A 95 -1.44 0.53 2.70
N LEU A 96 -1.14 0.92 3.96
CA LEU A 96 0.16 1.49 4.30
C LEU A 96 1.29 0.44 4.16
N ALA A 97 1.04 -0.80 4.56
CA ALA A 97 1.99 -1.91 4.42
C ALA A 97 2.43 -2.10 2.96
N GLU A 98 1.49 -2.10 2.02
CA GLU A 98 1.80 -2.25 0.60
C GLU A 98 2.69 -1.12 0.07
N VAL A 99 2.39 0.12 0.46
CA VAL A 99 3.20 1.28 0.04
C VAL A 99 4.62 1.18 0.56
N VAL A 100 4.82 0.92 1.85
CA VAL A 100 6.18 0.87 2.42
C VAL A 100 6.97 -0.33 1.90
N ASN A 101 6.30 -1.48 1.70
CA ASN A 101 6.93 -2.67 1.14
C ASN A 101 7.33 -2.46 -0.32
N HIS A 102 6.46 -1.83 -1.11
CA HIS A 102 6.76 -1.48 -2.49
C HIS A 102 7.98 -0.55 -2.57
N LEU A 103 8.04 0.50 -1.76
CA LEU A 103 9.18 1.42 -1.74
C LEU A 103 10.48 0.71 -1.32
N ASN A 104 10.46 -0.08 -0.26
CA ASN A 104 11.63 -0.84 0.22
C ASN A 104 12.16 -1.86 -0.82
N GLY A 105 11.28 -2.38 -1.69
CA GLY A 105 11.64 -3.34 -2.73
C GLY A 105 12.11 -2.74 -4.06
N ARG A 106 11.95 -1.43 -4.28
CA ARG A 106 12.27 -0.80 -5.57
C ARG A 106 13.77 -0.76 -5.86
N ALA A 107 14.14 -1.13 -7.09
CA ALA A 107 15.53 -1.07 -7.56
C ALA A 107 15.93 0.33 -8.07
N ASP A 108 14.97 1.19 -8.43
CA ASP A 108 15.21 2.54 -8.98
C ASP A 108 15.45 3.61 -7.92
N ILE A 109 15.42 3.26 -6.64
CA ILE A 109 15.62 4.20 -5.53
C ILE A 109 17.11 4.33 -5.22
N LYS A 110 17.56 5.57 -5.01
CA LYS A 110 18.96 5.85 -4.67
C LYS A 110 19.20 5.47 -3.21
N ARG A 111 20.02 4.44 -3.00
CA ARG A 111 20.48 4.00 -1.68
C ARG A 111 21.97 4.27 -1.50
N GLN A 112 22.42 4.36 -0.26
CA GLN A 112 23.85 4.47 0.03
C GLN A 112 24.55 3.14 -0.20
N ASP A 113 23.85 2.03 0.08
CA ASP A 113 24.31 0.68 -0.16
C ASP A 113 23.21 -0.14 -0.89
N PRO A 114 23.51 -0.87 -1.98
CA PRO A 114 22.54 -1.73 -2.65
C PRO A 114 21.91 -2.81 -1.75
N ALA A 115 22.62 -3.29 -0.72
CA ALA A 115 22.13 -4.27 0.24
C ALA A 115 21.01 -3.73 1.14
N GLN A 116 20.81 -2.41 1.17
CA GLN A 116 19.67 -1.79 1.86
C GLN A 116 18.34 -2.03 1.13
N GLN A 117 18.36 -2.55 -0.11
CA GLN A 117 17.14 -3.01 -0.77
C GLN A 117 16.55 -4.21 -0.04
N ASN A 118 15.26 -4.16 0.26
CA ASN A 118 14.57 -5.22 1.00
C ASN A 118 15.05 -5.45 2.45
N ASP A 119 15.80 -4.51 3.05
CA ASP A 119 16.32 -4.64 4.44
C ASP A 119 15.24 -4.38 5.52
N GLN A 120 14.00 -4.16 5.10
CA GLN A 120 12.86 -3.93 5.99
C GLN A 120 12.94 -2.61 6.79
N HIS A 121 13.66 -1.63 6.26
CA HIS A 121 13.85 -0.31 6.84
C HIS A 121 13.77 0.78 5.77
N ILE A 122 13.02 1.86 6.03
CA ILE A 122 12.93 3.00 5.09
C ILE A 122 14.13 3.92 5.28
N GLN A 123 15.00 3.97 4.28
CA GLN A 123 16.21 4.78 4.32
C GLN A 123 15.96 6.26 4.01
N GLY A 124 16.75 7.13 4.64
CA GLY A 124 16.83 8.55 4.29
C GLY A 124 16.02 9.51 5.15
N PHE A 125 15.42 9.06 6.26
CA PHE A 125 14.91 9.97 7.29
C PHE A 125 16.08 10.61 8.06
N GLY A 126 16.08 11.94 8.12
CA GLY A 126 17.01 12.74 8.91
C GLY A 126 16.33 13.42 10.10
N GLN A 127 17.05 14.31 10.78
CA GLN A 127 16.49 15.07 11.90
C GLN A 127 15.32 15.96 11.46
N PHE A 128 14.33 16.07 12.36
CA PHE A 128 13.15 16.92 12.19
C PHE A 128 12.34 16.68 10.90
N GLY A 129 12.38 15.46 10.35
CA GLY A 129 11.63 15.12 9.14
C GLY A 129 12.27 15.57 7.83
N SER A 130 13.55 15.93 7.89
CA SER A 130 14.37 16.06 6.69
C SER A 130 14.44 14.70 5.98
N VAL A 131 14.44 14.70 4.65
CA VAL A 131 14.56 13.49 3.84
C VAL A 131 15.68 13.64 2.82
N SER A 132 16.47 12.59 2.62
CA SER A 132 17.57 12.61 1.64
C SER A 132 17.05 12.54 0.21
N ALA A 133 17.69 13.28 -0.70
CA ALA A 133 17.29 13.34 -2.10
C ALA A 133 17.30 11.96 -2.77
N GLY A 134 16.17 11.56 -3.36
CA GLY A 134 16.03 10.29 -4.08
C GLY A 134 15.96 9.03 -3.21
N SER A 135 15.84 9.19 -1.88
CA SER A 135 15.67 8.10 -0.91
C SER A 135 14.24 7.56 -0.84
N GLU A 136 14.07 6.42 -0.17
CA GLU A 136 12.76 5.83 0.14
C GLU A 136 11.92 6.76 1.01
N ALA A 137 12.53 7.40 2.01
CA ALA A 137 11.88 8.39 2.86
C ALA A 137 11.34 9.59 2.06
N GLN A 138 12.08 10.08 1.06
CA GLN A 138 11.58 11.15 0.19
C GLN A 138 10.35 10.69 -0.61
N LYS A 139 10.37 9.47 -1.16
CA LYS A 139 9.21 8.94 -1.89
C LYS A 139 8.01 8.70 -0.97
N LEU A 140 8.24 8.20 0.24
CA LEU A 140 7.17 8.02 1.23
C LEU A 140 6.58 9.36 1.69
N LYS A 141 7.41 10.40 1.84
CA LYS A 141 6.95 11.77 2.09
C LYS A 141 6.16 12.34 0.90
N ALA A 142 6.63 12.14 -0.32
CA ALA A 142 5.88 12.54 -1.51
C ALA A 142 4.52 11.82 -1.60
N PHE A 143 4.47 10.54 -1.22
CA PHE A 143 3.23 9.77 -1.11
C PHE A 143 2.30 10.35 -0.05
N SER A 144 2.78 10.72 1.15
CA SER A 144 1.90 11.32 2.17
C SER A 144 1.21 12.59 1.66
N GLU A 145 1.93 13.41 0.89
CA GLU A 145 1.44 14.67 0.33
C GLU A 145 0.54 14.50 -0.91
N LYS A 146 0.88 13.59 -1.82
CA LYS A 146 0.26 13.47 -3.16
C LYS A 146 -0.55 12.18 -3.38
N GLY A 147 -0.47 11.24 -2.46
CA GLY A 147 -1.09 9.92 -2.57
C GLY A 147 -0.42 9.03 -3.61
N TYR A 148 -1.19 8.06 -4.10
CA TYR A 148 -0.72 6.97 -4.97
C TYR A 148 -0.12 7.44 -6.30
N SER A 149 -0.47 8.64 -6.78
CA SER A 149 0.12 9.23 -7.99
C SER A 149 1.62 9.56 -7.86
N ALA A 150 2.19 9.51 -6.66
CA ALA A 150 3.61 9.75 -6.41
C ALA A 150 4.47 8.47 -6.34
N LEU A 151 3.86 7.29 -6.46
CA LEU A 151 4.54 6.00 -6.43
C LEU A 151 5.08 5.61 -7.81
#